data_AF-D3DFY5-F1
#
_entry.id   AF-D3DFY5-F1
#
_cell.length_a   1.000
_cell.length_b   1.000
_cell.length_c   1.000
_cell.angle_alpha   90.00
_cell.angle_beta   90.00
_cell.angle_gamma   90.00
#
_symmetry.space_group_name_H-M   'P 1'
#
loop_
_entity.id
_entity.type
_entity.pdbx_description
1 polymer ?
#
loop_
_entity_poly.entity_id
_entity_poly.type
_entity_poly.pdbx_seq_one_letter_code
_entity_poly.pdbx_strand_id
1 'polypeptide(L)'
;MLDQALFVILLFILLMLLPFGASILEVILKKDAKPIHIDPERTKEPDYFGKSFMRILKAALASLKIDHERASSYFYAKVPMPKGEEWVGFITPELLLEEEVSTVSVFLSDTHLNVKRTFKKEVVVLGRLLITEECSMRSLYTQGDCILKAPLRIVRWLHVEGNLGIDSPADLGQSAYVKGDAAVKGSVKFKRLYARKVSTFAYEQRKTGFKEEPINISGTLRVKGSLNIDGTSKSVHIDGDLFSDGKIELQGNVHVKGSVFSQSDVVLKHGVRIGEEGKVKSVVAKGRILIKGPFEAYGYLHAEGGGSIEP
;
A
#
# COMPACT_ATOMS: atom_id res chain seq x y z
N MET A 1 33.30 19.50 -57.23
CA MET A 1 33.16 18.08 -56.80
C MET A 1 33.77 17.82 -55.42
N LEU A 2 34.97 18.35 -55.10
CA LEU A 2 35.62 18.17 -53.80
C LEU A 2 34.79 18.73 -52.62
N ASP A 3 34.16 19.90 -52.79
CA ASP A 3 33.37 20.56 -51.74
C ASP A 3 32.06 19.83 -51.40
N GLN A 4 31.42 19.22 -52.41
CA GLN A 4 30.21 18.43 -52.20
C GLN A 4 30.51 17.12 -51.47
N ALA A 5 31.64 16.48 -51.80
CA ALA A 5 32.10 15.29 -51.10
C ALA A 5 32.43 15.60 -49.62
N LEU A 6 33.11 16.72 -49.36
CA LEU A 6 33.42 17.15 -48.00
C LEU A 6 32.16 17.44 -47.18
N PHE A 7 31.17 18.11 -47.78
CA PHE A 7 29.89 18.37 -47.12
C PHE A 7 29.16 17.09 -46.74
N VAL A 8 29.09 16.11 -47.65
CA VAL A 8 28.45 14.81 -47.39
C VAL A 8 29.18 14.04 -46.28
N ILE A 9 30.51 14.08 -46.25
CA ILE A 9 31.32 13.44 -45.20
C ILE A 9 31.05 14.09 -43.84
N LEU A 10 31.02 15.42 -43.76
CA LEU A 10 30.73 16.14 -42.51
C LEU A 10 29.30 15.87 -42.02
N LEU A 11 28.33 15.86 -42.94
CA LEU A 11 26.94 15.55 -42.61
C LEU A 11 26.81 14.10 -42.10
N PHE A 12 27.51 13.15 -42.72
CA PHE A 12 27.54 11.76 -42.28
C PHE A 12 28.13 11.61 -40.88
N ILE A 13 29.25 12.28 -40.59
CA ILE A 13 29.86 12.28 -39.25
C ILE A 13 28.91 12.90 -38.22
N LEU A 14 28.26 14.02 -38.57
CA LEU A 14 27.29 14.67 -37.68
C LEU A 14 26.11 13.75 -37.35
N LEU A 15 25.52 13.11 -38.36
CA LEU A 15 24.41 12.16 -38.18
C LEU A 15 24.84 10.91 -37.41
N MET A 16 26.07 10.45 -37.60
CA MET A 16 26.64 9.32 -36.85
C MET A 16 26.83 9.66 -35.37
N LEU A 17 27.20 10.91 -35.04
CA LEU A 17 27.43 11.36 -33.66
C LEU A 17 26.16 11.81 -32.93
N LEU A 18 25.12 12.22 -33.66
CA LEU A 18 23.84 12.69 -33.11
C LEU A 18 23.19 11.74 -32.08
N PRO A 19 23.09 10.41 -32.30
CA PRO A 19 22.50 9.51 -31.30
C PRO A 19 23.33 9.40 -30.00
N PHE A 20 24.61 9.73 -30.04
CA PHE A 20 25.48 9.74 -28.85
C PHE A 20 25.46 11.06 -28.09
N GLY A 21 24.82 12.10 -28.63
CA GLY A 21 24.77 13.43 -28.01
C GLY A 21 24.20 13.38 -26.58
N ALA A 22 23.11 12.65 -26.38
CA ALA A 22 22.50 12.49 -25.05
C ALA A 22 23.45 11.83 -24.04
N SER A 23 24.14 10.76 -24.45
CA SER A 23 25.11 10.05 -23.61
C SER A 23 26.34 10.90 -23.28
N ILE A 24 26.86 11.67 -24.25
CA ILE A 24 27.97 12.61 -24.03
C ILE A 24 27.54 13.72 -23.06
N LEU A 25 26.34 14.29 -23.25
CA LEU A 25 25.76 15.28 -22.34
C LEU A 25 25.60 14.72 -20.93
N GLU A 26 25.15 13.48 -20.78
CA GLU A 26 25.00 12.81 -19.48
C GLU A 26 26.34 12.60 -18.77
N VAL A 27 27.38 12.17 -19.50
CA VAL A 27 28.75 12.01 -18.98
C VAL A 27 29.35 13.34 -18.53
N ILE A 28 29.13 14.42 -19.29
CA ILE A 28 29.63 15.76 -18.95
C ILE A 28 28.86 16.34 -17.75
N LEU A 29 27.53 16.22 -17.74
CA LEU A 29 26.67 16.79 -16.71
C LEU A 29 26.63 15.97 -15.42
N LYS A 30 27.13 14.72 -15.43
CA LYS A 30 27.21 13.80 -14.28
C LYS A 30 25.91 13.70 -13.48
N LYS A 31 24.74 13.83 -14.13
CA LYS A 31 23.44 13.86 -13.44
C LYS A 31 23.17 12.60 -12.61
N ASP A 32 23.63 11.44 -13.10
CA ASP A 32 23.44 10.12 -12.47
C ASP A 32 24.77 9.35 -12.30
N ALA A 33 25.87 10.03 -11.99
CA ALA A 33 27.19 9.39 -11.86
C ALA A 33 27.35 8.45 -10.65
N LYS A 34 26.36 8.40 -9.75
CA LYS A 34 26.39 7.50 -8.60
C LYS A 34 25.64 6.21 -8.96
N PRO A 35 26.21 5.03 -8.67
CA PRO A 35 25.46 3.78 -8.76
C PRO A 35 24.14 3.94 -8.00
N ILE A 36 23.04 3.47 -8.59
CA ILE A 36 21.77 3.36 -7.86
C ILE A 36 22.07 2.53 -6.62
N HIS A 37 21.87 3.11 -5.44
CA HIS A 37 22.05 2.40 -4.19
C HIS A 37 20.98 1.31 -4.09
N ILE A 38 21.35 0.08 -4.43
CA ILE A 38 20.49 -1.09 -4.27
C ILE A 38 20.67 -1.56 -2.84
N ASP A 39 19.62 -1.43 -2.02
CA ASP A 39 19.58 -2.06 -0.70
C ASP A 39 19.70 -3.59 -0.86
N PRO A 40 20.83 -4.21 -0.45
CA PRO A 40 21.06 -5.63 -0.63
C PRO A 40 20.12 -6.49 0.23
N GLU A 41 19.55 -5.94 1.31
CA GLU A 41 18.57 -6.63 2.14
C GLU A 41 17.18 -6.66 1.48
N ARG A 42 16.98 -5.90 0.40
CA ARG A 42 15.68 -5.73 -0.29
C ARG A 42 14.54 -5.46 0.69
N THR A 43 14.83 -4.74 1.77
CA THR A 43 13.84 -4.36 2.77
C THR A 43 12.88 -3.38 2.13
N LYS A 44 11.78 -3.89 1.60
CA LYS A 44 10.69 -3.05 1.10
C LYS A 44 10.18 -2.23 2.27
N GLU A 45 10.41 -0.93 2.27
CA GLU A 45 9.80 0.01 3.20
C GLU A 45 8.32 0.21 2.78
N PRO A 46 7.35 -0.43 3.46
CA PRO A 46 5.96 -0.36 3.04
C PRO A 46 5.36 1.04 3.25
N ASP A 47 6.00 1.87 4.10
CA ASP A 47 5.59 3.20 4.49
C ASP A 47 6.31 4.34 3.75
N TYR A 48 7.15 3.99 2.76
CA TYR A 48 7.98 4.95 2.02
C TYR A 48 7.17 6.11 1.43
N PHE A 49 6.00 5.82 0.82
CA PHE A 49 5.20 6.85 0.14
C PHE A 49 4.68 7.92 1.11
N GLY A 50 4.07 7.51 2.23
CA GLY A 50 3.55 8.47 3.20
C GLY A 50 4.67 9.19 3.94
N LYS A 51 5.75 8.51 4.32
CA LYS A 51 6.94 9.16 4.92
C LYS A 51 7.56 10.20 4.00
N SER A 52 7.76 9.85 2.73
CA SER A 52 8.37 10.76 1.74
C SER A 52 7.48 11.97 1.49
N PHE A 53 6.17 11.76 1.33
CA PHE A 53 5.22 12.85 1.14
C PHE A 53 5.15 13.77 2.38
N MET A 54 5.05 13.20 3.58
CA MET A 54 5.01 14.00 4.81
C MET A 54 6.30 14.76 5.05
N ARG A 55 7.46 14.24 4.64
CA ARG A 55 8.74 14.97 4.70
C ARG A 55 8.69 16.23 3.84
N ILE A 56 8.20 16.11 2.61
CA ILE A 56 8.03 17.24 1.70
C ILE A 56 7.05 18.25 2.30
N LEU A 57 5.87 17.79 2.74
CA LEU A 57 4.85 18.67 3.30
C LEU A 57 5.37 19.40 4.54
N LYS A 58 5.98 18.71 5.52
CA LYS A 58 6.52 19.33 6.73
C LYS A 58 7.59 20.37 6.44
N ALA A 59 8.52 20.09 5.52
CA ALA A 59 9.54 21.06 5.13
C ALA A 59 8.89 22.33 4.54
N ALA A 60 7.85 22.14 3.74
CA ALA A 60 7.16 23.25 3.12
C ALA A 60 6.27 24.03 4.10
N LEU A 61 5.63 23.36 5.08
CA LEU A 61 4.91 24.01 6.18
C LEU A 61 5.83 24.85 7.07
N ALA A 62 7.01 24.33 7.41
CA ALA A 62 8.00 25.05 8.21
C ALA A 62 8.43 26.36 7.55
N SER A 63 8.54 26.37 6.21
CA SER A 63 8.90 27.57 5.44
C SER A 63 7.83 28.68 5.50
N LEU A 64 6.57 28.32 5.72
CA LEU A 64 5.44 29.26 5.72
C LEU A 64 5.23 29.97 7.06
N LYS A 65 6.01 29.62 8.11
CA LYS A 65 5.85 30.13 9.48
C LYS A 65 4.37 30.12 9.92
N ILE A 66 3.66 29.04 9.61
CA ILE A 66 2.27 28.88 10.03
C ILE A 66 2.30 28.68 11.54
N ASP A 67 2.03 29.75 12.28
CA ASP A 67 1.90 29.70 13.73
C ASP A 67 0.59 28.99 14.10
N HIS A 68 0.59 28.26 15.22
CA HIS A 68 -0.54 27.43 15.65
C HIS A 68 -1.85 28.24 15.81
N GLU A 69 -1.78 29.57 15.97
CA GLU A 69 -2.95 30.45 16.07
C GLU A 69 -3.73 30.61 14.75
N ARG A 70 -3.10 30.44 13.57
CA ARG A 70 -3.79 30.42 12.26
C ARG A 70 -4.49 29.09 11.95
N ALA A 71 -4.32 28.07 12.79
CA ALA A 71 -4.94 26.77 12.62
C ALA A 71 -6.47 26.76 12.87
N SER A 72 -7.04 27.88 13.31
CA SER A 72 -8.47 28.04 13.60
C SER A 72 -9.29 28.57 12.41
N SER A 73 -8.66 28.95 11.30
CA SER A 73 -9.34 29.38 10.07
C SER A 73 -8.86 28.59 8.85
N TYR A 74 -9.77 28.27 7.94
CA TYR A 74 -9.44 27.68 6.66
C TYR A 74 -8.60 28.66 5.84
N PHE A 75 -7.53 28.19 5.21
CA PHE A 75 -6.76 28.98 4.27
C PHE A 75 -6.10 28.13 3.20
N TYR A 76 -5.86 28.73 2.05
CA TYR A 76 -4.98 28.18 1.02
C TYR A 76 -3.61 28.80 1.11
N ALA A 77 -2.57 27.98 1.06
CA ALA A 77 -1.20 28.44 0.91
C ALA A 77 -0.59 27.86 -0.35
N LYS A 78 0.28 28.64 -0.98
CA LYS A 78 1.12 28.17 -2.06
C LYS A 78 2.38 27.59 -1.45
N VAL A 79 2.62 26.31 -1.71
CA VAL A 79 3.60 25.49 -1.00
C VAL A 79 4.66 24.99 -1.99
N PRO A 80 5.96 25.19 -1.73
CA PRO A 80 7.01 24.66 -2.60
C PRO A 80 7.02 23.12 -2.54
N MET A 81 6.84 22.48 -3.70
CA MET A 81 6.91 21.03 -3.89
C MET A 81 8.03 20.69 -4.89
N PRO A 82 8.48 19.42 -4.98
CA PRO A 82 9.58 19.04 -5.89
C PRO A 82 9.34 19.34 -7.37
N LYS A 83 8.07 19.46 -7.79
CA LYS A 83 7.68 19.74 -9.19
C LYS A 83 7.27 21.20 -9.43
N GLY A 84 7.54 22.09 -8.48
CA GLY A 84 7.11 23.48 -8.48
C GLY A 84 6.17 23.77 -7.31
N GLU A 85 5.55 24.94 -7.36
CA GLU A 85 4.63 25.36 -6.30
C GLU A 85 3.23 24.76 -6.50
N GLU A 86 2.63 24.25 -5.42
CA GLU A 86 1.25 23.73 -5.42
C GLU A 86 0.38 24.47 -4.40
N TRP A 87 -0.90 24.63 -4.72
CA TRP A 87 -1.89 25.10 -3.76
C TRP A 87 -2.28 23.98 -2.80
N VAL A 88 -2.13 24.27 -1.50
CA VAL A 88 -2.52 23.38 -0.40
C VAL A 88 -3.58 24.08 0.43
N GLY A 89 -4.72 23.43 0.60
CA GLY A 89 -5.79 23.88 1.48
C GLY A 89 -5.58 23.32 2.88
N PHE A 90 -5.61 24.19 3.87
CA PHE A 90 -5.75 23.84 5.29
C PHE A 90 -7.23 24.00 5.63
N ILE A 91 -7.90 22.88 5.85
CA ILE A 91 -9.35 22.80 5.74
C ILE A 91 -9.93 22.29 7.06
N THR A 92 -11.02 22.90 7.52
CA THR A 92 -11.95 22.29 8.46
C THR A 92 -13.08 21.61 7.68
N PRO A 93 -13.48 20.37 8.03
CA PRO A 93 -14.44 19.58 7.25
C PRO A 93 -15.77 20.30 6.97
N GLU A 94 -16.21 21.13 7.90
CA GLU A 94 -17.47 21.89 7.86
C GLU A 94 -17.44 23.00 6.80
N LEU A 95 -16.25 23.51 6.47
CA LEU A 95 -16.07 24.59 5.48
C LEU A 95 -15.81 24.06 4.06
N LEU A 96 -15.72 22.74 3.89
CA LEU A 96 -15.49 22.12 2.59
C LEU A 96 -16.81 21.92 1.84
N LEU A 97 -17.24 22.95 1.11
CA LEU A 97 -18.52 22.94 0.37
C LEU A 97 -18.46 22.18 -0.97
N GLU A 98 -17.27 22.01 -1.52
CA GLU A 98 -17.07 21.39 -2.83
C GLU A 98 -17.20 19.85 -2.73
N GLU A 99 -17.98 19.26 -3.65
CA GLU A 99 -18.01 17.81 -3.83
C GLU A 99 -16.71 17.29 -4.46
N GLU A 100 -16.07 18.09 -5.31
CA GLU A 100 -14.82 17.75 -5.98
C GLU A 100 -13.71 18.74 -5.62
N VAL A 101 -12.69 18.25 -4.94
CA VAL A 101 -11.56 19.04 -4.42
C VAL A 101 -10.31 18.75 -5.24
N SER A 102 -9.80 19.79 -5.92
CA SER A 102 -8.67 19.67 -6.85
C SER A 102 -7.31 20.09 -6.29
N THR A 103 -7.25 20.50 -5.02
CA THR A 103 -6.03 20.87 -4.30
C THR A 103 -5.63 19.81 -3.28
N VAL A 104 -4.37 19.82 -2.84
CA VAL A 104 -3.96 19.03 -1.67
C VAL A 104 -4.74 19.53 -0.46
N SER A 105 -5.33 18.62 0.31
CA SER A 105 -6.16 18.96 1.47
C SER A 105 -5.51 18.48 2.75
N VAL A 106 -5.25 19.39 3.68
CA VAL A 106 -4.66 19.11 4.99
C VAL A 106 -5.67 19.48 6.07
N PHE A 107 -6.12 18.47 6.81
CA PHE A 107 -6.93 18.62 7.99
C PHE A 107 -6.03 18.57 9.23
N LEU A 108 -6.08 19.62 10.06
CA LEU A 108 -5.16 19.81 11.18
C LEU A 108 -5.59 19.09 12.47
N SER A 109 -6.76 18.47 12.47
CA SER A 109 -7.37 17.81 13.62
C SER A 109 -8.07 16.51 13.25
N ASP A 110 -8.70 15.88 14.23
CA ASP A 110 -9.69 14.84 13.98
C ASP A 110 -10.73 15.33 12.96
N THR A 111 -11.06 14.45 12.01
CA THR A 111 -11.82 14.79 10.81
C THR A 111 -12.93 13.76 10.60
N HIS A 112 -14.16 14.26 10.44
CA HIS A 112 -15.29 13.45 10.04
C HIS A 112 -15.71 13.83 8.61
N LEU A 113 -15.54 12.91 7.67
CA LEU A 113 -16.06 13.05 6.31
C LEU A 113 -17.46 12.41 6.24
N ASN A 114 -18.46 13.26 6.39
CA ASN A 114 -19.89 12.92 6.46
C ASN A 114 -20.69 13.43 5.25
N VAL A 115 -20.01 13.79 4.18
CA VAL A 115 -20.58 14.18 2.90
C VAL A 115 -19.79 13.48 1.80
N LYS A 116 -20.49 13.03 0.75
CA LYS A 116 -19.86 12.42 -0.42
C LYS A 116 -18.86 13.39 -1.05
N ARG A 117 -17.60 12.96 -1.23
CA ARG A 117 -16.55 13.82 -1.81
C ARG A 117 -15.52 13.07 -2.65
N THR A 118 -14.98 13.79 -3.64
CA THR A 118 -13.88 13.33 -4.49
C THR A 118 -12.69 14.28 -4.36
N PHE A 119 -11.55 13.75 -3.91
CA PHE A 119 -10.28 14.48 -3.82
C PHE A 119 -9.36 14.04 -4.96
N LYS A 120 -9.07 14.94 -5.90
CA LYS A 120 -8.18 14.67 -7.05
C LYS A 120 -6.70 14.70 -6.69
N LYS A 121 -6.37 15.19 -5.50
CA LYS A 121 -5.02 15.32 -4.93
C LYS A 121 -4.93 14.61 -3.58
N GLU A 122 -3.75 14.68 -2.97
CA GLU A 122 -3.40 14.07 -1.70
C GLU A 122 -4.22 14.67 -0.54
N VAL A 123 -4.77 13.80 0.30
CA VAL A 123 -5.48 14.16 1.53
C VAL A 123 -4.62 13.80 2.73
N VAL A 124 -4.49 14.72 3.67
CA VAL A 124 -3.73 14.55 4.91
C VAL A 124 -4.62 14.87 6.08
N VAL A 125 -4.68 13.98 7.06
CA VAL A 125 -5.38 14.18 8.33
C VAL A 125 -4.37 14.04 9.46
N LEU A 126 -4.12 15.13 10.19
CA LEU A 126 -3.18 15.16 11.32
C LEU A 126 -3.82 14.70 12.66
N GLY A 127 -5.05 14.19 12.60
CA GLY A 127 -5.73 13.49 13.68
C GLY A 127 -6.28 12.13 13.23
N ARG A 128 -7.36 11.71 13.87
CA ARG A 128 -8.16 10.54 13.49
C ARG A 128 -9.09 10.88 12.34
N LEU A 129 -9.39 9.90 11.50
CA LEU A 129 -10.30 10.04 10.36
C LEU A 129 -11.49 9.09 10.51
N LEU A 130 -12.70 9.64 10.46
CA LEU A 130 -13.94 8.89 10.33
C LEU A 130 -14.58 9.22 8.98
N ILE A 131 -14.89 8.20 8.18
CA ILE A 131 -15.61 8.34 6.91
C ILE A 131 -16.97 7.66 7.04
N THR A 132 -18.06 8.43 6.94
CA THR A 132 -19.44 7.91 6.98
C THR A 132 -20.21 8.13 5.69
N GLU A 133 -19.62 8.81 4.71
CA GLU A 133 -20.17 8.94 3.36
C GLU A 133 -19.14 8.56 2.31
N GLU A 134 -19.61 8.20 1.11
CA GLU A 134 -18.75 7.72 0.02
C GLU A 134 -17.65 8.72 -0.33
N CYS A 135 -16.39 8.29 -0.28
CA CYS A 135 -15.25 9.13 -0.63
C CYS A 135 -14.36 8.48 -1.70
N SER A 136 -13.83 9.30 -2.58
CA SER A 136 -12.78 8.91 -3.53
C SER A 136 -11.60 9.83 -3.37
N MET A 137 -10.38 9.29 -3.23
CA MET A 137 -9.17 10.08 -3.02
C MET A 137 -8.03 9.55 -3.89
N ARG A 138 -7.22 10.46 -4.42
CA ARG A 138 -5.98 10.07 -5.10
C ARG A 138 -5.05 9.30 -4.14
N SER A 139 -4.84 9.88 -2.96
CA SER A 139 -3.99 9.35 -1.89
C SER A 139 -4.45 9.87 -0.54
N LEU A 140 -4.24 9.10 0.51
CA LEU A 140 -4.64 9.43 1.88
C LEU A 140 -3.51 9.16 2.87
N TYR A 141 -3.20 10.16 3.71
CA TYR A 141 -2.40 10.01 4.91
C TYR A 141 -3.25 10.34 6.14
N THR A 142 -3.20 9.49 7.17
CA THR A 142 -3.84 9.73 8.47
C THR A 142 -2.84 9.46 9.59
N GLN A 143 -2.64 10.45 10.47
CA GLN A 143 -1.74 10.35 11.62
C GLN A 143 -2.34 9.50 12.75
N GLY A 144 -3.65 9.55 12.94
CA GLY A 144 -4.37 8.72 13.90
C GLY A 144 -4.97 7.46 13.27
N ASP A 145 -5.97 6.92 13.96
CA ASP A 145 -6.81 5.84 13.44
C ASP A 145 -7.66 6.31 12.26
N CYS A 146 -7.98 5.39 11.35
CA CYS A 146 -8.86 5.61 10.21
C CYS A 146 -10.01 4.59 10.25
N ILE A 147 -11.26 5.07 10.29
CA ILE A 147 -12.46 4.24 10.37
C ILE A 147 -13.34 4.51 9.15
N LEU A 148 -13.57 3.45 8.36
CA LEU A 148 -14.36 3.49 7.13
C LEU A 148 -15.73 2.85 7.37
N LYS A 149 -16.75 3.66 7.59
CA LYS A 149 -18.15 3.22 7.71
C LYS A 149 -18.94 3.33 6.39
N ALA A 150 -18.35 3.97 5.38
CA ALA A 150 -18.90 4.10 4.04
C ALA A 150 -17.84 3.76 2.98
N PRO A 151 -18.24 3.57 1.70
CA PRO A 151 -17.31 3.14 0.69
C PRO A 151 -16.17 4.13 0.47
N LEU A 152 -14.95 3.62 0.35
CA LEU A 152 -13.75 4.41 0.06
C LEU A 152 -13.04 3.87 -1.18
N ARG A 153 -12.65 4.77 -2.09
CA ARG A 153 -11.74 4.45 -3.18
C ARG A 153 -10.45 5.26 -3.09
N ILE A 154 -9.33 4.58 -2.96
CA ILE A 154 -7.99 5.15 -3.04
C ILE A 154 -7.36 4.79 -4.38
N VAL A 155 -6.87 5.77 -5.13
CA VAL A 155 -6.29 5.51 -6.46
C VAL A 155 -4.84 5.03 -6.35
N ARG A 156 -4.02 5.66 -5.50
CA ARG A 156 -2.58 5.41 -5.43
C ARG A 156 -2.16 4.76 -4.13
N TRP A 157 -2.23 5.49 -3.02
CA TRP A 157 -1.72 4.98 -1.74
C TRP A 157 -2.51 5.47 -0.54
N LEU A 158 -2.60 4.60 0.46
CA LEU A 158 -3.19 4.84 1.77
C LEU A 158 -2.11 4.62 2.82
N HIS A 159 -1.98 5.56 3.76
CA HIS A 159 -1.04 5.50 4.86
C HIS A 159 -1.76 5.85 6.15
N VAL A 160 -1.77 4.93 7.11
CA VAL A 160 -2.39 5.10 8.43
C VAL A 160 -1.35 4.78 9.50
N GLU A 161 -1.00 5.78 10.31
CA GLU A 161 -0.07 5.62 11.44
C GLU A 161 -0.74 4.95 12.66
N GLY A 162 -2.07 5.02 12.78
CA GLY A 162 -2.85 4.29 13.76
C GLY A 162 -3.34 2.93 13.25
N ASN A 163 -4.55 2.57 13.67
CA ASN A 163 -5.29 1.39 13.21
C ASN A 163 -6.25 1.75 12.07
N LEU A 164 -6.55 0.76 11.23
CA LEU A 164 -7.51 0.87 10.13
C LEU A 164 -8.71 -0.04 10.41
N GLY A 165 -9.89 0.56 10.60
CA GLY A 165 -11.16 -0.16 10.66
C GLY A 165 -11.92 -0.03 9.35
N ILE A 166 -12.28 -1.15 8.73
CA ILE A 166 -13.00 -1.18 7.44
C ILE A 166 -14.33 -1.88 7.64
N ASP A 167 -15.40 -1.11 7.89
CA ASP A 167 -16.76 -1.62 8.07
C ASP A 167 -17.60 -1.60 6.77
N SER A 168 -17.06 -1.03 5.69
CA SER A 168 -17.73 -0.83 4.40
C SER A 168 -16.79 -1.13 3.22
N PRO A 169 -17.28 -1.38 1.99
CA PRO A 169 -16.42 -1.72 0.85
C PRO A 169 -15.31 -0.70 0.58
N ALA A 170 -14.06 -1.15 0.46
CA ALA A 170 -12.92 -0.27 0.23
C ALA A 170 -11.99 -0.78 -0.87
N ASP A 171 -11.60 0.11 -1.79
CA ASP A 171 -10.46 -0.08 -2.68
C ASP A 171 -9.28 0.72 -2.11
N LEU A 172 -8.27 0.04 -1.59
CA LEU A 172 -7.11 0.66 -0.94
C LEU A 172 -6.02 1.06 -1.94
N GLY A 173 -6.26 0.87 -3.24
CA GLY A 173 -5.39 1.29 -4.32
C GLY A 173 -4.12 0.44 -4.46
N GLN A 174 -3.05 1.08 -4.95
CA GLN A 174 -1.81 0.39 -5.32
C GLN A 174 -0.93 0.04 -4.11
N SER A 175 -1.07 0.75 -2.99
CA SER A 175 -0.28 0.53 -1.78
C SER A 175 -1.00 1.03 -0.55
N ALA A 176 -1.32 0.12 0.37
CA ALA A 176 -1.88 0.44 1.66
C ALA A 176 -0.88 0.08 2.74
N TYR A 177 -0.58 1.04 3.60
CA TYR A 177 0.24 0.88 4.79
C TYR A 177 -0.57 1.26 6.03
N VAL A 178 -0.58 0.36 6.99
CA VAL A 178 -1.14 0.56 8.32
C VAL A 178 -0.04 0.19 9.31
N LYS A 179 0.32 1.10 10.20
CA LYS A 179 1.34 0.81 11.23
C LYS A 179 0.79 -0.08 12.33
N GLY A 180 -0.45 0.15 12.72
CA GLY A 180 -1.20 -0.68 13.66
C GLY A 180 -1.90 -1.87 12.98
N ASP A 181 -3.08 -2.21 13.50
CA ASP A 181 -3.88 -3.32 13.00
C ASP A 181 -4.89 -2.84 11.94
N ALA A 182 -5.18 -3.70 10.98
CA ALA A 182 -6.25 -3.55 10.01
C ALA A 182 -7.37 -4.56 10.29
N ALA A 183 -8.49 -4.06 10.82
CA ALA A 183 -9.70 -4.84 11.06
C ALA A 183 -10.67 -4.69 9.89
N VAL A 184 -11.03 -5.80 9.24
CA VAL A 184 -11.76 -5.82 7.97
C VAL A 184 -13.10 -6.53 8.13
N LYS A 185 -14.20 -5.78 8.14
CA LYS A 185 -15.58 -6.30 8.12
C LYS A 185 -16.30 -6.05 6.79
N GLY A 186 -15.89 -5.03 6.05
CA GLY A 186 -16.31 -4.77 4.68
C GLY A 186 -15.41 -5.44 3.64
N SER A 187 -15.88 -5.54 2.39
CA SER A 187 -15.05 -6.09 1.30
C SER A 187 -13.89 -5.16 0.96
N VAL A 188 -12.71 -5.71 0.70
CA VAL A 188 -11.50 -4.93 0.41
C VAL A 188 -10.88 -5.36 -0.90
N LYS A 189 -10.43 -4.39 -1.70
CA LYS A 189 -9.52 -4.59 -2.83
C LYS A 189 -8.18 -3.90 -2.54
N PHE A 190 -7.09 -4.54 -2.92
CA PHE A 190 -5.74 -4.00 -2.72
C PHE A 190 -4.77 -4.59 -3.75
N LYS A 191 -3.67 -3.88 -4.06
CA LYS A 191 -2.51 -4.51 -4.73
C LYS A 191 -1.40 -4.89 -3.74
N ARG A 192 -1.23 -4.05 -2.73
CA ARG A 192 -0.30 -4.21 -1.61
C ARG A 192 -1.00 -3.72 -0.36
N LEU A 193 -0.99 -4.54 0.69
CA LEU A 193 -1.49 -4.18 2.01
C LEU A 193 -0.45 -4.62 3.03
N TYR A 194 0.03 -3.67 3.82
CA TYR A 194 0.85 -3.93 4.99
C TYR A 194 0.08 -3.52 6.24
N ALA A 195 0.04 -4.38 7.25
CA ALA A 195 -0.38 -4.05 8.60
C ALA A 195 0.41 -4.87 9.61
N ARG A 196 0.48 -4.43 10.87
CA ARG A 196 0.97 -5.29 11.96
C ARG A 196 0.19 -6.61 12.01
N LYS A 197 -1.13 -6.50 11.85
CA LYS A 197 -2.07 -7.60 11.69
C LYS A 197 -3.20 -7.18 10.77
N VAL A 198 -3.56 -8.01 9.80
CA VAL A 198 -4.81 -7.90 9.02
C VAL A 198 -5.73 -9.02 9.50
N SER A 199 -6.94 -8.67 9.93
CA SER A 199 -7.90 -9.65 10.44
C SER A 199 -9.32 -9.35 9.97
N THR A 200 -10.03 -10.38 9.53
CA THR A 200 -11.49 -10.32 9.31
C THR A 200 -12.32 -10.79 10.49
N PHE A 201 -11.65 -11.27 11.54
CA PHE A 201 -12.31 -11.72 12.76
C PHE A 201 -12.83 -10.53 13.59
N ALA A 202 -14.11 -10.55 13.96
CA ALA A 202 -14.47 -10.20 15.32
C ALA A 202 -13.99 -11.37 16.19
N TYR A 203 -13.20 -11.09 17.21
CA TYR A 203 -12.53 -12.07 18.08
C TYR A 203 -13.56 -12.93 18.83
N GLU A 204 -14.15 -13.92 18.17
CA GLU A 204 -14.82 -15.03 18.83
C GLU A 204 -14.23 -16.34 18.33
N GLN A 205 -13.57 -16.99 19.30
CA GLN A 205 -12.76 -18.16 19.13
C GLN A 205 -13.58 -19.32 18.59
N ARG A 206 -13.14 -19.92 17.48
CA ARG A 206 -13.36 -21.35 17.32
C ARG A 206 -12.27 -22.09 18.08
N LYS A 207 -12.58 -22.51 19.30
CA LYS A 207 -12.12 -23.82 19.79
C LYS A 207 -12.67 -24.87 18.84
N THR A 208 -12.02 -25.13 17.71
CA THR A 208 -12.21 -26.41 17.03
C THR A 208 -11.48 -27.44 17.87
N GLY A 209 -12.20 -28.00 18.86
CA GLY A 209 -11.75 -29.13 19.65
C GLY A 209 -11.71 -30.38 18.76
N PHE A 210 -10.78 -30.41 17.81
CA PHE A 210 -10.39 -31.68 17.21
C PHE A 210 -9.83 -32.53 18.34
N LYS A 211 -10.41 -33.71 18.55
CA LYS A 211 -9.89 -34.69 19.51
C LYS A 211 -8.56 -35.28 19.05
N GLU A 212 -8.21 -35.11 17.78
CA GLU A 212 -6.98 -35.61 17.18
C GLU A 212 -5.83 -34.62 17.29
N GLU A 213 -4.61 -35.15 17.42
CA GLU A 213 -3.39 -34.36 17.36
C GLU A 213 -3.23 -33.63 16.02
N PRO A 214 -2.76 -32.37 16.00
CA PRO A 214 -2.56 -31.63 14.77
C PRO A 214 -1.50 -32.29 13.86
N ILE A 215 -1.64 -32.10 12.55
CA ILE A 215 -0.56 -32.38 11.59
C ILE A 215 0.47 -31.27 11.73
N ASN A 216 1.69 -31.61 12.14
CA ASN A 216 2.79 -30.66 12.26
C ASN A 216 3.79 -30.87 11.12
N ILE A 217 4.02 -29.83 10.33
CA ILE A 217 5.02 -29.79 9.26
C ILE A 217 6.13 -28.85 9.72
N SER A 218 7.33 -29.39 9.92
CA SER A 218 8.51 -28.60 10.29
C SER A 218 9.31 -28.24 9.03
N GLY A 219 9.69 -26.96 8.90
CA GLY A 219 10.48 -26.48 7.78
C GLY A 219 9.66 -26.01 6.58
N THR A 220 10.37 -25.68 5.51
CA THR A 220 9.80 -25.08 4.30
C THR A 220 9.25 -26.14 3.36
N LEU A 221 7.98 -25.98 2.95
CA LEU A 221 7.37 -26.81 1.91
C LEU A 221 7.50 -26.13 0.55
N ARG A 222 8.16 -26.78 -0.40
CA ARG A 222 8.31 -26.31 -1.78
C ARG A 222 7.72 -27.31 -2.76
N VAL A 223 6.74 -26.88 -3.54
CA VAL A 223 6.00 -27.72 -4.50
C VAL A 223 6.20 -27.21 -5.92
N LYS A 224 6.44 -28.13 -6.86
CA LYS A 224 6.26 -27.91 -8.30
C LYS A 224 4.84 -28.38 -8.66
N GLY A 225 3.99 -27.47 -9.11
CA GLY A 225 2.55 -27.63 -9.24
C GLY A 225 1.77 -26.83 -8.19
N SER A 226 0.47 -27.09 -8.10
CA SER A 226 -0.39 -26.45 -7.12
C SER A 226 -0.34 -27.17 -5.75
N LEU A 227 -0.49 -26.41 -4.67
CA LEU A 227 -0.54 -26.90 -3.30
C LEU A 227 -1.92 -26.64 -2.69
N ASN A 228 -2.57 -27.68 -2.18
CA ASN A 228 -3.80 -27.58 -1.40
C ASN A 228 -3.56 -28.14 0.01
N ILE A 229 -3.87 -27.35 1.04
CA ILE A 229 -3.82 -27.78 2.44
C ILE A 229 -5.20 -27.58 3.06
N ASP A 230 -5.79 -28.70 3.46
CA ASP A 230 -7.13 -28.75 4.04
C ASP A 230 -7.07 -29.11 5.53
N GLY A 231 -7.35 -28.11 6.36
CA GLY A 231 -7.47 -28.21 7.81
C GLY A 231 -8.91 -28.28 8.33
N THR A 232 -9.89 -28.67 7.49
CA THR A 232 -11.31 -28.72 7.88
C THR A 232 -11.65 -29.89 8.82
N SER A 233 -10.99 -31.04 8.62
CA SER A 233 -11.17 -32.25 9.44
C SER A 233 -10.13 -32.39 10.54
N LYS A 234 -8.97 -31.75 10.39
CA LYS A 234 -7.83 -31.84 11.29
C LYS A 234 -6.98 -30.59 11.22
N SER A 235 -6.43 -30.14 12.34
CA SER A 235 -5.60 -28.93 12.35
C SER A 235 -4.26 -29.18 11.66
N VAL A 236 -3.77 -28.20 10.89
CA VAL A 236 -2.47 -28.27 10.21
C VAL A 236 -1.61 -27.08 10.63
N HIS A 237 -0.47 -27.36 11.25
CA HIS A 237 0.50 -26.35 11.67
C HIS A 237 1.79 -26.50 10.85
N ILE A 238 2.26 -25.39 10.29
CA ILE A 238 3.44 -25.35 9.43
C ILE A 238 4.44 -24.38 10.05
N ASP A 239 5.50 -24.91 10.62
CA ASP A 239 6.61 -24.13 11.17
C ASP A 239 7.67 -23.87 10.10
N GLY A 240 7.28 -23.07 9.11
CA GLY A 240 8.10 -22.73 7.97
C GLY A 240 7.31 -22.03 6.88
N ASP A 241 7.96 -21.85 5.74
CA ASP A 241 7.40 -21.14 4.60
C ASP A 241 6.71 -22.11 3.62
N LEU A 242 5.76 -21.59 2.84
CA LEU A 242 5.13 -22.29 1.73
C LEU A 242 5.55 -21.65 0.40
N PHE A 243 6.06 -22.46 -0.51
CA PHE A 243 6.43 -22.05 -1.86
C PHE A 243 5.80 -22.97 -2.90
N SER A 244 5.18 -22.38 -3.91
CA SER A 244 4.55 -23.09 -5.02
C SER A 244 4.76 -22.31 -6.32
N ASP A 245 5.04 -22.99 -7.43
CA ASP A 245 4.99 -22.37 -8.77
C ASP A 245 3.56 -22.41 -9.36
N GLY A 246 2.69 -23.29 -8.85
CA GLY A 246 1.26 -23.28 -9.10
C GLY A 246 0.48 -22.55 -8.01
N LYS A 247 -0.84 -22.71 -8.01
CA LYS A 247 -1.76 -22.07 -7.04
C LYS A 247 -1.57 -22.64 -5.63
N ILE A 248 -1.63 -21.79 -4.62
CA ILE A 248 -1.75 -22.22 -3.21
C ILE A 248 -3.18 -22.02 -2.75
N GLU A 249 -3.80 -23.06 -2.18
CA GLU A 249 -5.11 -22.99 -1.55
C GLU A 249 -5.02 -23.54 -0.11
N LEU A 250 -5.43 -22.73 0.87
CA LEU A 250 -5.46 -23.09 2.28
C LEU A 250 -6.89 -22.93 2.78
N GLN A 251 -7.39 -23.91 3.54
CA GLN A 251 -8.74 -23.86 4.13
C GLN A 251 -8.81 -24.59 5.46
N GLY A 252 -9.72 -24.18 6.35
CA GLY A 252 -9.87 -24.80 7.67
C GLY A 252 -8.81 -24.31 8.66
N ASN A 253 -8.60 -25.06 9.75
CA ASN A 253 -7.68 -24.67 10.82
C ASN A 253 -6.21 -24.89 10.41
N VAL A 254 -5.71 -24.02 9.52
CA VAL A 254 -4.35 -24.04 8.99
C VAL A 254 -3.59 -22.83 9.53
N HIS A 255 -2.49 -23.09 10.24
CA HIS A 255 -1.58 -22.04 10.71
C HIS A 255 -0.22 -22.21 10.07
N VAL A 256 0.16 -21.24 9.23
CA VAL A 256 1.50 -21.14 8.64
C VAL A 256 2.28 -20.08 9.40
N LYS A 257 3.34 -20.44 10.11
CA LYS A 257 4.16 -19.46 10.86
C LYS A 257 5.09 -18.66 9.96
N GLY A 258 5.44 -19.20 8.79
CA GLY A 258 6.27 -18.54 7.79
C GLY A 258 5.47 -17.71 6.79
N SER A 259 6.12 -17.44 5.66
CA SER A 259 5.59 -16.73 4.52
C SER A 259 5.00 -17.68 3.48
N VAL A 260 4.06 -17.19 2.68
CA VAL A 260 3.39 -17.94 1.62
C VAL A 260 3.68 -17.27 0.28
N PHE A 261 4.26 -18.01 -0.67
CA PHE A 261 4.65 -17.51 -1.97
C PHE A 261 4.13 -18.41 -3.10
N SER A 262 3.39 -17.82 -4.04
CA SER A 262 2.86 -18.48 -5.23
C SER A 262 3.29 -17.74 -6.49
N GLN A 263 3.73 -18.47 -7.53
CA GLN A 263 3.90 -17.89 -8.87
C GLN A 263 2.56 -17.80 -9.64
N SER A 264 1.45 -18.24 -9.03
CA SER A 264 0.08 -18.10 -9.53
C SER A 264 -0.77 -17.41 -8.45
N ASP A 265 -2.00 -17.87 -8.21
CA ASP A 265 -2.92 -17.35 -7.20
C ASP A 265 -2.60 -17.92 -5.79
N VAL A 266 -2.96 -17.17 -4.75
CA VAL A 266 -3.08 -17.65 -3.36
C VAL A 266 -4.53 -17.49 -2.93
N VAL A 267 -5.14 -18.55 -2.42
CA VAL A 267 -6.50 -18.55 -1.90
C VAL A 267 -6.48 -18.95 -0.44
N LEU A 268 -6.90 -18.04 0.45
CA LEU A 268 -7.00 -18.26 1.89
C LEU A 268 -8.48 -18.29 2.25
N LYS A 269 -8.99 -19.44 2.70
CA LYS A 269 -10.39 -19.58 3.12
C LYS A 269 -10.52 -19.50 4.65
N HIS A 270 -11.74 -19.67 5.13
CA HIS A 270 -12.11 -19.67 6.54
C HIS A 270 -11.14 -20.47 7.42
N GLY A 271 -10.63 -19.84 8.48
CA GLY A 271 -9.83 -20.49 9.53
C GLY A 271 -8.32 -20.41 9.32
N VAL A 272 -7.85 -19.79 8.23
CA VAL A 272 -6.42 -19.71 7.93
C VAL A 272 -5.74 -18.57 8.70
N ARG A 273 -4.60 -18.87 9.32
CA ARG A 273 -3.69 -17.91 9.96
C ARG A 273 -2.32 -17.95 9.31
N ILE A 274 -1.76 -16.79 8.95
CA ILE A 274 -0.41 -16.64 8.41
C ILE A 274 0.45 -15.73 9.31
N GLY A 275 1.59 -16.24 9.75
CA GLY A 275 2.52 -15.55 10.63
C GLY A 275 2.16 -15.63 12.11
N GLU A 276 2.85 -14.83 12.90
CA GLU A 276 2.74 -14.74 14.36
C GLU A 276 2.95 -13.28 14.78
N GLU A 277 2.37 -12.90 15.93
CA GLU A 277 2.57 -11.56 16.49
C GLU A 277 4.06 -11.25 16.69
N GLY A 278 4.46 -10.02 16.37
CA GLY A 278 5.84 -9.56 16.46
C GLY A 278 6.76 -10.01 15.32
N LYS A 279 6.28 -10.84 14.38
CA LYS A 279 7.04 -11.25 13.18
C LYS A 279 6.35 -10.80 11.91
N VAL A 280 7.05 -10.05 11.07
CA VAL A 280 6.54 -9.68 9.74
C VAL A 280 6.68 -10.87 8.79
N LYS A 281 5.55 -11.36 8.26
CA LYS A 281 5.50 -12.40 7.23
C LYS A 281 4.86 -11.88 5.96
N SER A 282 5.08 -12.58 4.86
CA SER A 282 4.58 -12.19 3.56
C SER A 282 3.64 -13.24 2.97
N VAL A 283 2.52 -12.80 2.43
CA VAL A 283 1.70 -13.57 1.49
C VAL A 283 1.85 -12.90 0.13
N VAL A 284 2.46 -13.59 -0.83
CA VAL A 284 2.77 -13.05 -2.15
C VAL A 284 2.26 -13.97 -3.24
N ALA A 285 1.52 -13.38 -4.18
CA ALA A 285 1.04 -14.04 -5.39
C ALA A 285 1.47 -13.23 -6.62
N LYS A 286 1.98 -13.88 -7.66
CA LYS A 286 2.08 -13.23 -8.99
C LYS A 286 0.71 -13.10 -9.65
N GLY A 287 -0.20 -14.02 -9.37
CA GLY A 287 -1.60 -13.89 -9.72
C GLY A 287 -2.34 -13.03 -8.70
N ARG A 288 -3.45 -13.55 -8.20
CA ARG A 288 -4.33 -12.89 -7.23
C ARG A 288 -4.16 -13.46 -5.83
N ILE A 289 -4.47 -12.63 -4.82
CA ILE A 289 -4.76 -13.11 -3.46
C ILE A 289 -6.27 -13.05 -3.26
N LEU A 290 -6.91 -14.16 -2.95
CA LEU A 290 -8.34 -14.23 -2.63
C LEU A 290 -8.50 -14.70 -1.19
N ILE A 291 -9.04 -13.84 -0.34
CA ILE A 291 -9.29 -14.16 1.06
C ILE A 291 -10.80 -14.23 1.28
N LYS A 292 -11.27 -15.38 1.77
CA LYS A 292 -12.69 -15.66 1.97
C LYS A 292 -12.96 -16.10 3.40
N GLY A 293 -13.77 -15.32 4.10
CA GLY A 293 -14.15 -15.58 5.46
C GLY A 293 -13.10 -15.14 6.49
N PRO A 294 -13.29 -15.56 7.74
CA PRO A 294 -12.39 -15.29 8.84
C PRO A 294 -10.94 -15.74 8.57
N PHE A 295 -10.03 -14.77 8.58
CA PHE A 295 -8.59 -14.94 8.36
C PHE A 295 -7.78 -13.98 9.24
N GLU A 296 -6.53 -14.36 9.49
CA GLU A 296 -5.55 -13.50 10.15
C GLU A 296 -4.20 -13.60 9.44
N ALA A 297 -3.56 -12.46 9.15
CA ALA A 297 -2.20 -12.42 8.65
C ALA A 297 -1.38 -11.32 9.32
N TYR A 298 -0.12 -11.60 9.61
CA TYR A 298 0.83 -10.64 10.19
C TYR A 298 1.82 -10.17 9.12
N GLY A 299 1.79 -8.88 8.79
CA GLY A 299 2.71 -8.26 7.84
C GLY A 299 2.11 -7.94 6.47
N TYR A 300 2.69 -8.51 5.42
CA TYR A 300 2.58 -8.00 4.05
C TYR A 300 1.75 -8.93 3.15
N LEU A 301 0.72 -8.39 2.52
CA LEU A 301 -0.07 -9.04 1.47
C LEU A 301 0.20 -8.36 0.13
N HIS A 302 0.61 -9.13 -0.89
CA HIS A 302 0.91 -8.58 -2.21
C HIS A 302 0.53 -9.51 -3.35
N ALA A 303 -0.27 -8.98 -4.27
CA ALA A 303 -0.68 -9.68 -5.47
C ALA A 303 -0.42 -8.80 -6.69
N GLU A 304 0.34 -9.26 -7.69
CA GLU A 304 0.55 -8.46 -8.92
C GLU A 304 -0.78 -8.31 -9.70
N GLY A 305 -1.60 -9.37 -9.74
CA GLY A 305 -2.95 -9.40 -10.30
C GLY A 305 -4.04 -8.81 -9.39
N GLY A 306 -3.68 -8.28 -8.21
CA GLY A 306 -4.61 -7.71 -7.24
C GLY A 306 -5.12 -8.73 -6.21
N GLY A 307 -5.48 -8.22 -5.04
CA GLY A 307 -5.98 -8.97 -3.91
C GLY A 307 -7.39 -8.52 -3.53
N SER A 308 -8.18 -9.45 -3.02
CA SER A 308 -9.49 -9.19 -2.45
C SER A 308 -9.71 -9.89 -1.12
N ILE A 309 -10.39 -9.22 -0.20
CA ILE A 309 -10.86 -9.76 1.06
C ILE A 309 -12.38 -9.70 1.06
N GLU A 310 -13.01 -10.85 1.23
CA GLU A 310 -14.45 -11.02 1.43
C GLU A 310 -14.63 -11.62 2.83
N PRO A 311 -14.84 -10.78 3.86
CA PRO A 311 -14.95 -11.21 5.26
C PRO A 311 -16.07 -12.21 5.54
#